data_AF-A0AAD4KE81-F1
#
_entry.id   AF-A0AAD4KE81-F1
#
_cell.length_a   1.000
_cell.length_b   1.000
_cell.length_c   1.000
_cell.angle_alpha   90.00
_cell.angle_beta   90.00
_cell.angle_gamma   90.00
#
_symmetry.space_group_name_H-M   'P 1'
#
loop_
_entity.id
_entity.type
_entity.pdbx_description
1 polymer ?
#
loop_
_entity_poly.entity_id
_entity_poly.type
_entity_poly.pdbx_seq_one_letter_code
_entity_poly.pdbx_strand_id
1 'polypeptide(L)'
;TSSWSGNRVAEQCGRHVLHELLTTEQQYCEDLADGIARYTRIFQLESELPAGLLGQQHVLLSNVAQIAALHRHRLLPLMLQHRQQLELFLQRWLALIERGYFNCYVLFTASQRDSLRLYDSHELYFKRLQITLGDPLGVRSFLLKPVQRVTKYPLLLNKLIETFFAHRHLISKRLFQLTCRLETRLRELLDRANQSDQLNDIKHFNAFSMLSEANFIMVGEFQLHDARLRRSYHSKLFAFNTCLVYTERKGRKQLLRGYFMLPDVCFVAKTKSFLLCNKQRECEFVCHQAALLKKWQMIVQQLL
;
A
#
# COMPACT_ATOMS: atom_id res chain seq x y z
N THR A 1 -23.05 9.08 32.44
CA THR A 1 -23.86 9.99 31.60
C THR A 1 -23.04 11.03 30.84
N SER A 2 -21.70 11.11 31.00
CA SER A 2 -20.84 12.12 30.35
C SER A 2 -20.22 11.75 28.99
N SER A 3 -20.25 10.49 28.56
CA SER A 3 -19.62 10.08 27.28
C SER A 3 -20.50 10.35 26.04
N TRP A 4 -21.81 10.42 26.22
CA TRP A 4 -22.78 10.66 25.14
C TRP A 4 -22.77 12.12 24.64
N SER A 5 -22.51 13.09 25.52
CA SER A 5 -22.41 14.50 25.15
C SER A 5 -21.14 14.81 24.37
N GLY A 6 -19.99 14.26 24.77
CA GLY A 6 -18.70 14.49 24.09
C GLY A 6 -18.64 13.94 22.66
N ASN A 7 -19.28 12.79 22.40
CA ASN A 7 -19.30 12.18 21.06
C ASN A 7 -20.10 13.02 20.05
N ARG A 8 -21.25 13.57 20.48
CA ARG A 8 -22.07 14.46 19.63
C ARG A 8 -21.34 15.75 19.29
N VAL A 9 -20.60 16.32 20.24
CA VAL A 9 -19.83 17.56 20.00
C VAL A 9 -18.70 17.31 19.00
N ALA A 10 -17.98 16.20 19.12
CA ALA A 10 -16.93 15.85 18.16
C ALA A 10 -17.48 15.58 16.74
N GLU A 11 -18.62 14.88 16.63
CA GLU A 11 -19.32 14.67 15.36
C GLU A 11 -19.73 16.00 14.73
N GLN A 12 -20.24 16.93 15.54
CA GLN A 12 -20.66 18.25 15.07
C GLN A 12 -19.50 19.12 14.61
N CYS A 13 -18.38 19.13 15.36
CA CYS A 13 -17.16 19.81 14.94
C CYS A 13 -16.64 19.25 13.61
N GLY A 14 -16.55 17.93 13.47
CA GLY A 14 -16.02 17.25 12.30
C GLY A 14 -17.00 17.04 11.15
N ARG A 15 -18.25 17.52 11.25
CA ARG A 15 -19.38 17.10 10.42
C ARG A 15 -19.10 17.18 8.92
N HIS A 16 -18.53 18.29 8.45
CA HIS A 16 -18.27 18.48 7.02
C HIS A 16 -17.24 17.48 6.48
N VAL A 17 -16.16 17.25 7.22
CA VAL A 17 -15.10 16.32 6.83
C VAL A 17 -15.60 14.87 6.89
N LEU A 18 -16.37 14.51 7.92
CA LEU A 18 -16.96 13.17 8.06
C LEU A 18 -18.00 12.89 6.97
N HIS A 19 -18.81 13.90 6.62
CA HIS A 19 -19.74 13.80 5.51
C HIS A 19 -19.01 13.63 4.17
N GLU A 20 -17.99 14.45 3.88
CA GLU A 20 -17.15 14.29 2.67
C GLU A 20 -16.53 12.89 2.61
N LEU A 21 -15.97 12.40 3.72
CA LEU A 21 -15.38 11.07 3.81
C LEU A 21 -16.38 9.97 3.44
N LEU A 22 -17.59 10.00 4.03
CA LEU A 22 -18.66 9.03 3.80
C LEU A 22 -19.20 9.07 2.37
N THR A 23 -19.59 10.25 1.89
CA THR A 23 -20.16 10.42 0.54
C THR A 23 -19.16 9.97 -0.51
N THR A 24 -17.89 10.37 -0.38
CA THR A 24 -16.85 9.98 -1.33
C THR A 24 -16.43 8.51 -1.18
N GLU A 25 -16.65 7.87 -0.02
CA GLU A 25 -16.43 6.42 0.15
C GLU A 25 -17.50 5.61 -0.57
N GLN A 26 -18.76 6.02 -0.44
CA GLN A 26 -19.86 5.37 -1.13
C GLN A 26 -19.68 5.47 -2.65
N GLN A 27 -19.42 6.68 -3.16
CA GLN A 27 -19.14 6.88 -4.58
C GLN A 27 -17.94 6.05 -5.05
N TYR A 28 -16.87 5.97 -4.24
CA TYR A 28 -15.71 5.15 -4.59
C TYR A 28 -16.05 3.66 -4.69
N CYS A 29 -16.89 3.13 -3.78
CA CYS A 29 -17.34 1.74 -3.85
C CYS A 29 -18.20 1.45 -5.10
N GLU A 30 -19.07 2.39 -5.47
CA GLU A 30 -19.90 2.32 -6.67
C GLU A 30 -19.04 2.38 -7.93
N ASP A 31 -18.15 3.38 -8.04
CA ASP A 31 -17.20 3.53 -9.14
C ASP A 31 -16.34 2.29 -9.37
N LEU A 32 -15.87 1.67 -8.28
CA LEU A 32 -15.09 0.43 -8.37
C LEU A 32 -15.94 -0.72 -8.88
N ALA A 33 -17.15 -0.91 -8.36
CA ALA A 33 -18.04 -1.99 -8.77
C ALA A 33 -18.40 -1.87 -10.26
N ASP A 34 -18.79 -0.67 -10.70
CA ASP A 34 -19.18 -0.40 -12.08
C ASP A 34 -18.01 -0.57 -13.04
N GLY A 35 -16.83 -0.04 -12.68
CA GLY A 35 -15.64 -0.17 -13.50
C GLY A 35 -15.15 -1.62 -13.61
N ILE A 36 -15.16 -2.37 -12.51
CA ILE A 36 -14.82 -3.80 -12.53
C ILE A 36 -15.77 -4.57 -13.45
N ALA A 37 -17.09 -4.40 -13.28
CA ALA A 37 -18.09 -5.09 -14.08
C ALA A 37 -17.94 -4.75 -15.56
N ARG A 38 -17.79 -3.46 -15.87
CA ARG A 38 -17.62 -2.94 -17.23
C ARG A 38 -16.39 -3.54 -17.91
N TYR A 39 -15.21 -3.42 -17.29
CA TYR A 39 -13.96 -3.85 -17.92
C TYR A 39 -13.79 -5.36 -17.92
N THR A 40 -14.32 -6.07 -16.92
CA THR A 40 -14.33 -7.55 -16.93
C THR A 40 -15.16 -8.10 -18.09
N ARG A 41 -16.32 -7.50 -18.37
CA ARG A 41 -17.19 -7.92 -19.47
C ARG A 41 -16.49 -7.84 -20.83
N ILE A 42 -15.58 -6.89 -21.01
CA ILE A 42 -14.80 -6.77 -22.26
C ILE A 42 -13.95 -8.01 -22.48
N PHE A 43 -13.23 -8.49 -21.46
CA PHE A 43 -12.40 -9.69 -21.57
C PHE A 43 -13.21 -10.98 -21.74
N GLN A 44 -14.51 -10.98 -21.45
CA GLN A 44 -15.42 -12.11 -21.71
C GLN A 44 -15.86 -12.16 -23.17
N LEU A 45 -15.76 -11.07 -23.92
CA LEU A 45 -16.12 -10.98 -25.34
C LEU A 45 -14.89 -11.28 -26.22
N GLU A 46 -14.41 -12.53 -26.12
CA GLU A 46 -13.14 -12.97 -26.72
C GLU A 46 -13.04 -12.73 -28.24
N SER A 47 -14.15 -12.78 -28.97
CA SER A 47 -14.18 -12.58 -30.44
C SER A 47 -13.76 -11.19 -30.90
N GLU A 48 -13.83 -10.19 -30.01
CA GLU A 48 -13.46 -8.79 -30.30
C GLU A 48 -12.14 -8.38 -29.63
N LEU A 49 -11.50 -9.29 -28.89
CA LEU A 49 -10.26 -9.01 -28.18
C LEU A 49 -9.03 -9.17 -29.10
N PRO A 50 -8.12 -8.19 -29.13
CA PRO A 50 -6.79 -8.37 -29.69
C PRO A 50 -6.07 -9.57 -29.05
N ALA A 51 -5.32 -10.33 -29.86
CA ALA A 51 -4.59 -11.52 -29.38
C ALA A 51 -3.68 -11.24 -28.17
N GLY A 52 -3.05 -10.06 -28.12
CA GLY A 52 -2.21 -9.63 -26.99
C GLY A 52 -2.95 -9.32 -25.69
N LEU A 53 -4.29 -9.27 -25.70
CA LEU A 53 -5.14 -9.07 -24.52
C LEU A 53 -5.81 -10.36 -24.02
N LEU A 54 -5.80 -11.44 -24.80
CA LEU A 54 -6.39 -12.72 -24.39
C LEU A 54 -5.73 -13.22 -23.10
N GLY A 55 -6.55 -13.51 -22.09
CA GLY A 55 -6.09 -13.94 -20.76
C GLY A 55 -5.40 -12.86 -19.91
N GLN A 56 -5.26 -11.62 -20.40
CA GLN A 56 -4.53 -10.54 -19.72
C GLN A 56 -5.39 -9.71 -18.75
N GLN A 57 -6.63 -10.13 -18.47
CA GLN A 57 -7.54 -9.40 -17.58
C GLN A 57 -6.91 -9.13 -16.21
N HIS A 58 -6.26 -10.14 -15.63
CA HIS A 58 -5.62 -10.05 -14.31
C HIS A 58 -4.39 -9.13 -14.32
N VAL A 59 -3.73 -8.94 -15.47
CA VAL A 59 -2.64 -7.98 -15.61
C VAL A 59 -3.17 -6.57 -15.72
N LEU A 60 -4.24 -6.34 -16.51
CA LEU A 60 -4.84 -5.01 -16.65
C LEU A 60 -5.48 -4.54 -15.35
N LEU A 61 -6.37 -5.36 -14.77
CA LEU A 61 -7.17 -4.99 -13.60
C LEU A 61 -6.43 -5.24 -12.28
N SER A 62 -5.34 -5.99 -12.30
CA SER A 62 -4.60 -6.37 -11.09
C SER A 62 -5.56 -6.96 -10.02
N ASN A 63 -5.36 -6.60 -8.75
CA ASN A 63 -6.17 -6.97 -7.61
C ASN A 63 -7.21 -5.89 -7.25
N VAL A 64 -7.67 -5.08 -8.20
CA VAL A 64 -8.69 -4.04 -7.93
C VAL A 64 -9.96 -4.63 -7.30
N ALA A 65 -10.32 -5.86 -7.64
CA ALA A 65 -11.44 -6.58 -7.02
C ALA A 65 -11.23 -6.84 -5.52
N GLN A 66 -10.00 -7.12 -5.09
CA GLN A 66 -9.64 -7.27 -3.68
C GLN A 66 -9.79 -5.94 -2.93
N ILE A 67 -9.39 -4.82 -3.57
CA ILE A 67 -9.59 -3.48 -3.03
C ILE A 67 -11.10 -3.19 -2.93
N ALA A 68 -11.88 -3.41 -4.00
CA ALA A 68 -13.33 -3.19 -3.97
C ALA A 68 -14.00 -4.01 -2.85
N ALA A 69 -13.61 -5.26 -2.65
CA ALA A 69 -14.13 -6.12 -1.59
C ALA A 69 -13.79 -5.60 -0.18
N LEU A 70 -12.57 -5.11 0.05
CA LEU A 70 -12.19 -4.46 1.31
C LEU A 70 -13.14 -3.29 1.62
N HIS A 71 -13.34 -2.41 0.66
CA HIS A 71 -14.11 -1.19 0.85
C HIS A 71 -15.61 -1.49 1.02
N ARG A 72 -16.18 -2.28 0.10
CA ARG A 72 -17.61 -2.61 0.09
C ARG A 72 -18.04 -3.48 1.28
N HIS A 73 -17.22 -4.44 1.70
CA HIS A 73 -17.62 -5.41 2.72
C HIS A 73 -17.07 -5.13 4.11
N ARG A 74 -16.05 -4.28 4.26
CA ARG A 74 -15.46 -3.94 5.56
C ARG A 74 -15.56 -2.46 5.87
N LEU A 75 -14.97 -1.59 5.04
CA LEU A 75 -14.78 -0.19 5.41
C LEU A 75 -16.09 0.61 5.38
N LEU A 76 -16.82 0.59 4.26
CA LEU A 76 -18.07 1.35 4.12
C LEU A 76 -19.14 0.92 5.14
N PRO A 77 -19.42 -0.39 5.35
CA PRO A 77 -20.37 -0.81 6.39
C PRO A 77 -19.95 -0.35 7.79
N LEU A 78 -18.66 -0.42 8.11
CA LEU A 78 -18.10 0.05 9.37
C LEU A 78 -18.34 1.57 9.54
N MET A 79 -18.08 2.36 8.50
CA MET A 79 -18.31 3.81 8.52
C MET A 79 -19.79 4.15 8.72
N LEU A 80 -20.70 3.44 8.03
CA LEU A 80 -22.15 3.69 8.11
C LEU A 80 -22.73 3.28 9.48
N GLN A 81 -22.33 2.11 10.01
CA GLN A 81 -22.81 1.59 11.29
C GLN A 81 -22.37 2.45 12.48
N HIS A 82 -21.14 2.97 12.44
CA HIS A 82 -20.53 3.68 13.57
C HIS A 82 -20.44 5.20 13.35
N ARG A 83 -21.22 5.76 12.43
CA ARG A 83 -21.19 7.20 12.09
C ARG A 83 -21.44 8.14 13.27
N GLN A 84 -22.23 7.68 14.26
CA GLN A 84 -22.54 8.41 15.51
C GLN A 84 -21.63 8.00 16.69
N GLN A 85 -20.66 7.10 16.47
CA GLN A 85 -19.74 6.58 17.47
C GLN A 85 -18.30 6.75 16.97
N LEU A 86 -17.87 8.00 16.85
CA LEU A 86 -16.65 8.37 16.13
C LEU A 86 -15.38 7.71 16.69
N GLU A 87 -15.26 7.60 18.01
CA GLU A 87 -14.13 6.90 18.63
C GLU A 87 -14.07 5.41 18.22
N LEU A 88 -15.22 4.72 18.22
CA LEU A 88 -15.31 3.32 17.81
C LEU A 88 -15.07 3.16 16.31
N PHE A 89 -15.60 4.07 15.49
CA PHE A 89 -15.33 4.13 14.06
C PHE A 89 -13.82 4.19 13.79
N LEU A 90 -13.13 5.20 14.32
CA LEU A 90 -11.69 5.39 14.09
C LEU A 90 -10.86 4.23 14.64
N GLN A 91 -11.22 3.69 15.81
CA GLN A 91 -10.55 2.53 16.40
C GLN A 91 -10.69 1.30 15.49
N ARG A 92 -11.89 1.00 14.96
CA ARG A 92 -12.11 -0.15 14.09
C ARG A 92 -11.42 0.02 12.74
N TRP A 93 -11.42 1.23 12.17
CA TRP A 93 -10.70 1.51 10.94
C TRP A 93 -9.19 1.35 11.13
N LEU A 94 -8.63 1.87 12.21
CA LEU A 94 -7.22 1.67 12.57
C LEU A 94 -6.89 0.18 12.68
N ALA A 95 -7.75 -0.62 13.31
CA ALA A 95 -7.57 -2.07 13.40
C ALA A 95 -7.55 -2.77 12.04
N LEU A 96 -8.30 -2.29 11.03
CA LEU A 96 -8.22 -2.86 9.67
C LEU A 96 -6.83 -2.64 9.05
N ILE A 97 -6.23 -1.47 9.26
CA ILE A 97 -4.89 -1.17 8.75
C ILE A 97 -3.84 -2.00 9.48
N GLU A 98 -3.90 -2.05 10.82
CA GLU A 98 -2.92 -2.76 11.64
C GLU A 98 -2.98 -4.29 11.44
N ARG A 99 -4.14 -4.82 11.08
CA ARG A 99 -4.30 -6.24 10.69
C ARG A 99 -3.91 -6.53 9.25
N GLY A 100 -3.42 -5.53 8.51
CA GLY A 100 -2.91 -5.72 7.15
C GLY A 100 -3.99 -5.83 6.06
N TYR A 101 -5.27 -5.54 6.33
CA TYR A 101 -6.31 -5.61 5.29
C TYR A 101 -6.04 -4.64 4.12
N PHE A 102 -5.36 -3.53 4.39
CA PHE A 102 -4.98 -2.54 3.37
C PHE A 102 -3.71 -2.91 2.59
N ASN A 103 -3.05 -4.04 2.87
CA ASN A 103 -1.86 -4.46 2.11
C ASN A 103 -2.19 -4.78 0.64
N CYS A 104 -3.47 -4.96 0.29
CA CYS A 104 -3.91 -5.03 -1.10
C CYS A 104 -3.52 -3.79 -1.92
N TYR A 105 -3.39 -2.61 -1.32
CA TYR A 105 -2.88 -1.42 -2.01
C TYR A 105 -1.41 -1.54 -2.40
N VAL A 106 -0.59 -2.21 -1.58
CA VAL A 106 0.83 -2.46 -1.86
C VAL A 106 0.97 -3.41 -3.05
N LEU A 107 0.16 -4.46 -3.11
CA LEU A 107 0.09 -5.37 -4.25
C LEU A 107 -0.35 -4.62 -5.53
N PHE A 108 -1.39 -3.79 -5.42
CA PHE A 108 -1.91 -3.02 -6.54
C PHE A 108 -0.84 -2.09 -7.14
N THR A 109 -0.16 -1.31 -6.31
CA THR A 109 0.89 -0.39 -6.77
C THR A 109 2.08 -1.12 -7.38
N ALA A 110 2.49 -2.26 -6.82
CA ALA A 110 3.57 -3.07 -7.39
C ALA A 110 3.21 -3.57 -8.79
N SER A 111 1.97 -3.98 -9.02
CA SER A 111 1.52 -4.47 -10.35
C SER A 111 1.19 -3.38 -11.38
N GLN A 112 1.09 -2.11 -10.95
CA GLN A 112 0.57 -1.03 -11.79
C GLN A 112 1.44 -0.79 -13.03
N ARG A 113 2.76 -1.01 -12.93
CA ARG A 113 3.69 -0.86 -14.04
C ARG A 113 3.36 -1.79 -15.21
N ASP A 114 3.02 -3.05 -14.94
CA ASP A 114 2.67 -4.02 -15.98
C ASP A 114 1.28 -3.76 -16.56
N SER A 115 0.32 -3.36 -15.72
CA SER A 115 -1.01 -2.91 -16.16
C SER A 115 -0.91 -1.74 -17.16
N LEU A 116 -0.09 -0.72 -16.84
CA LEU A 116 0.13 0.44 -17.71
C LEU A 116 0.85 0.06 -19.01
N ARG A 117 1.85 -0.82 -18.96
CA ARG A 117 2.52 -1.32 -20.17
C ARG A 117 1.56 -2.09 -21.08
N LEU A 118 0.66 -2.89 -20.52
CA LEU A 118 -0.36 -3.60 -21.29
C LEU A 118 -1.33 -2.60 -21.94
N TYR A 119 -1.76 -1.57 -21.21
CA TYR A 119 -2.56 -0.48 -21.76
C TYR A 119 -1.84 0.23 -22.91
N ASP A 120 -0.59 0.66 -22.72
CA ASP A 120 0.17 1.42 -23.71
C ASP A 120 0.40 0.60 -24.99
N SER A 121 0.65 -0.71 -24.87
CA SER A 121 0.79 -1.62 -26.02
C SER A 121 -0.50 -1.81 -26.84
N HIS A 122 -1.66 -1.48 -26.26
CA HIS A 122 -2.97 -1.61 -26.91
C HIS A 122 -3.78 -0.30 -26.85
N GLU A 123 -3.10 0.85 -26.80
CA GLU A 123 -3.74 2.14 -26.54
C GLU A 123 -4.87 2.45 -27.54
N LEU A 124 -4.64 2.17 -28.82
CA LEU A 124 -5.63 2.38 -29.88
C LEU A 124 -6.92 1.57 -29.65
N TYR A 125 -6.80 0.34 -29.15
CA TYR A 125 -7.96 -0.48 -28.81
C TYR A 125 -8.72 0.12 -27.62
N PHE A 126 -8.02 0.48 -26.55
CA PHE A 126 -8.67 1.06 -25.37
C PHE A 126 -9.30 2.43 -25.64
N LYS A 127 -8.72 3.25 -26.53
CA LYS A 127 -9.33 4.52 -26.97
C LYS A 127 -10.62 4.30 -27.77
N ARG A 128 -10.69 3.30 -28.65
CA ARG A 128 -11.95 2.94 -29.33
C ARG A 128 -12.98 2.42 -28.34
N LEU A 129 -12.55 1.56 -27.42
CA LEU A 129 -13.40 1.00 -26.38
C LEU A 129 -14.03 2.08 -25.49
N GLN A 130 -13.29 3.14 -25.15
CA GLN A 130 -13.80 4.30 -24.41
C GLN A 130 -15.02 4.93 -25.08
N ILE A 131 -14.96 5.10 -26.41
CA ILE A 131 -16.05 5.66 -27.21
C ILE A 131 -17.25 4.71 -27.20
N THR A 132 -17.02 3.42 -27.48
CA THR A 132 -18.08 2.40 -27.52
C THR A 132 -18.80 2.24 -26.17
N LEU A 133 -18.06 2.36 -25.07
CA LEU A 133 -18.61 2.24 -23.72
C LEU A 133 -19.21 3.54 -23.16
N GLY A 134 -19.09 4.66 -23.89
CA GLY A 134 -19.44 5.98 -23.36
C GLY A 134 -18.68 6.31 -22.08
N ASP A 135 -17.43 5.86 -21.95
CA ASP A 135 -16.55 6.16 -20.82
C ASP A 135 -15.54 7.24 -21.24
N PRO A 136 -15.81 8.52 -20.98
CA PRO A 136 -14.95 9.61 -21.43
C PRO A 136 -13.58 9.63 -20.72
N LEU A 137 -13.45 8.95 -19.58
CA LEU A 137 -12.20 8.93 -18.80
C LEU A 137 -11.40 7.64 -19.03
N GLY A 138 -12.11 6.54 -19.32
CA GLY A 138 -11.54 5.28 -19.74
C GLY A 138 -10.79 4.48 -18.68
N VAL A 139 -10.27 3.33 -19.12
CA VAL A 139 -9.71 2.32 -18.21
C VAL A 139 -8.53 2.85 -17.40
N ARG A 140 -7.71 3.71 -17.98
CA ARG A 140 -6.57 4.32 -17.29
C ARG A 140 -7.04 5.17 -16.10
N SER A 141 -8.10 5.97 -16.26
CA SER A 141 -8.67 6.74 -15.15
C SER A 141 -9.26 5.85 -14.08
N PHE A 142 -9.98 4.79 -14.48
CA PHE A 142 -10.49 3.78 -13.55
C PHE A 142 -9.36 3.16 -12.71
N LEU A 143 -8.24 2.76 -13.34
CA LEU A 143 -7.08 2.18 -12.66
C LEU A 143 -6.32 3.16 -11.75
N LEU A 144 -6.54 4.47 -11.89
CA LEU A 144 -6.00 5.47 -10.98
C LEU A 144 -6.84 5.66 -9.71
N LYS A 145 -8.13 5.30 -9.73
CA LYS A 145 -9.04 5.52 -8.61
C LYS A 145 -8.52 4.94 -7.29
N PRO A 146 -7.94 3.72 -7.21
CA PRO A 146 -7.40 3.23 -5.95
C PRO A 146 -6.27 4.07 -5.37
N VAL A 147 -5.29 4.45 -6.19
CA VAL A 147 -4.16 5.29 -5.75
C VAL A 147 -4.67 6.68 -5.32
N GLN A 148 -5.61 7.25 -6.08
CA GLN A 148 -6.27 8.49 -5.70
C GLN A 148 -7.03 8.37 -4.39
N ARG A 149 -7.71 7.25 -4.12
CA ARG A 149 -8.47 7.08 -2.87
C ARG A 149 -7.55 6.98 -1.66
N VAL A 150 -6.54 6.11 -1.71
CA VAL A 150 -5.64 5.90 -0.56
C VAL A 150 -4.86 7.16 -0.22
N THR A 151 -4.54 8.01 -1.21
CA THR A 151 -3.91 9.32 -0.99
C THR A 151 -4.84 10.37 -0.38
N LYS A 152 -6.17 10.24 -0.55
CA LYS A 152 -7.14 11.17 0.03
C LYS A 152 -7.37 10.95 1.53
N TYR A 153 -7.26 9.72 2.05
CA TYR A 153 -7.55 9.47 3.47
C TYR A 153 -6.70 10.28 4.44
N PRO A 154 -5.35 10.35 4.32
CA PRO A 154 -4.56 11.20 5.21
C PRO A 154 -4.92 12.69 5.09
N LEU A 155 -5.30 13.17 3.90
CA LEU A 155 -5.69 14.56 3.71
C LEU A 155 -6.99 14.89 4.44
N LEU A 156 -7.99 14.00 4.33
CA LEU A 156 -9.26 14.14 5.05
C LEU A 156 -9.05 14.04 6.56
N LEU A 157 -8.24 13.09 7.02
CA LEU A 157 -7.94 12.96 8.45
C LEU A 157 -7.13 14.13 8.99
N ASN A 158 -6.20 14.70 8.21
CA ASN A 158 -5.48 15.91 8.60
C ASN A 158 -6.43 17.11 8.77
N LYS A 159 -7.37 17.31 7.84
CA LYS A 159 -8.43 18.32 8.00
C LYS A 159 -9.27 18.07 9.27
N LEU A 160 -9.57 16.81 9.59
CA LEU A 160 -10.28 16.43 10.81
C LEU A 160 -9.46 16.74 12.08
N ILE A 161 -8.15 16.48 12.05
CA ILE A 161 -7.20 16.78 13.14
C ILE A 161 -7.14 18.30 13.37
N GLU A 162 -7.01 19.10 12.31
CA GLU A 162 -7.02 20.56 12.39
C GLU A 162 -8.31 21.08 13.03
N THR A 163 -9.45 20.53 12.59
CA THR A 163 -10.77 20.84 13.13
C THR A 163 -10.87 20.49 14.62
N PHE A 164 -10.39 19.31 15.00
CA PHE A 164 -10.38 18.87 16.39
C PHE A 164 -9.43 19.69 17.26
N PHE A 165 -8.29 20.11 16.72
CA PHE A 165 -7.33 20.94 17.42
C PHE A 165 -7.90 22.33 17.73
N ALA A 166 -8.61 22.94 16.78
CA ALA A 166 -9.31 24.21 16.99
C ALA A 166 -10.35 24.11 18.12
N HIS A 167 -10.96 22.94 18.30
CA HIS A 167 -11.96 22.66 19.33
C HIS A 167 -11.42 21.78 20.47
N ARG A 168 -10.10 21.79 20.73
CA ARG A 168 -9.42 20.86 21.66
C ARG A 168 -9.97 20.81 23.09
N HIS A 169 -10.68 21.84 23.52
CA HIS A 169 -11.33 21.91 24.84
C HIS A 169 -12.62 21.07 24.91
N LEU A 170 -13.20 20.73 23.76
CA LEU A 170 -14.41 19.91 23.61
C LEU A 170 -14.11 18.47 23.16
N ILE A 171 -12.93 18.25 22.57
CA ILE A 171 -12.52 16.96 22.00
C ILE A 171 -11.76 16.14 23.05
N SER A 172 -12.15 14.88 23.22
CA SER A 172 -11.43 13.98 24.12
C SER A 172 -10.00 13.72 23.62
N LYS A 173 -9.03 13.68 24.54
CA LYS A 173 -7.63 13.37 24.21
C LYS A 173 -7.49 12.03 23.47
N ARG A 174 -8.28 11.03 23.87
CA ARG A 174 -8.29 9.70 23.24
C ARG A 174 -8.75 9.76 21.79
N LEU A 175 -9.83 10.48 21.50
CA LEU A 175 -10.34 10.64 20.15
C LEU A 175 -9.31 11.32 19.26
N PHE A 176 -8.72 12.43 19.72
CA PHE A 176 -7.67 13.13 18.99
C PHE A 176 -6.47 12.23 18.67
N GLN A 177 -5.97 11.48 19.66
CA GLN A 177 -4.86 10.55 19.50
C GLN A 177 -5.17 9.42 18.50
N LEU A 178 -6.40 8.89 18.52
CA LEU A 178 -6.84 7.88 17.55
C LEU A 178 -6.85 8.43 16.12
N THR A 179 -7.36 9.65 15.92
CA THR A 179 -7.34 10.29 14.60
C THR A 179 -5.92 10.47 14.09
N CYS A 180 -5.00 11.00 14.92
CA CYS A 180 -3.60 11.17 14.55
C CYS A 180 -2.90 9.84 14.23
N ARG A 181 -3.13 8.80 15.05
CA ARG A 181 -2.53 7.48 14.82
C ARG A 181 -3.04 6.86 13.52
N LEU A 182 -4.34 6.94 13.25
CA LEU A 182 -4.92 6.45 12.00
C LEU A 182 -4.33 7.17 10.78
N GLU A 183 -4.23 8.49 10.86
CA GLU A 183 -3.65 9.33 9.82
C GLU A 183 -2.19 8.92 9.54
N THR A 184 -1.39 8.75 10.59
CA THR A 184 0.02 8.31 10.49
C THR A 184 0.12 6.93 9.85
N ARG A 185 -0.72 5.96 10.27
CA ARG A 185 -0.72 4.61 9.69
C ARG A 185 -1.10 4.59 8.21
N LEU A 186 -1.98 5.50 7.77
CA LEU A 186 -2.31 5.65 6.34
C LEU A 186 -1.17 6.28 5.55
N ARG A 187 -0.42 7.24 6.12
CA ARG A 187 0.81 7.75 5.48
C ARG A 187 1.87 6.67 5.34
N GLU A 188 2.08 5.88 6.39
CA GLU A 188 3.01 4.74 6.32
C GLU A 188 2.57 3.70 5.27
N LEU A 189 1.27 3.45 5.13
CA LEU A 189 0.74 2.60 4.05
C LEU A 189 1.06 3.17 2.66
N LEU A 190 0.87 4.47 2.45
CA LEU A 190 1.19 5.15 1.19
C LEU A 190 2.69 5.04 0.86
N ASP A 191 3.55 5.29 1.84
CA ASP A 191 4.99 5.16 1.66
C ASP A 191 5.38 3.72 1.27
N ARG A 192 4.78 2.72 1.93
CA ARG A 192 4.98 1.30 1.57
C ARG A 192 4.49 0.97 0.17
N ALA A 193 3.29 1.43 -0.19
CA ALA A 193 2.74 1.23 -1.53
C ALA A 193 3.64 1.88 -2.60
N ASN A 194 4.07 3.13 -2.40
CA ASN A 194 4.98 3.82 -3.32
C ASN A 194 6.33 3.09 -3.44
N GLN A 195 6.87 2.57 -2.34
CA GLN A 195 8.12 1.81 -2.35
C GLN A 195 8.01 0.47 -3.07
N SER A 196 6.82 -0.13 -3.13
CA SER A 196 6.61 -1.46 -3.71
C SER A 196 6.89 -1.52 -5.22
N ASP A 197 6.75 -0.42 -5.96
CA ASP A 197 7.08 -0.37 -7.40
C ASP A 197 8.56 -0.71 -7.67
N GLN A 198 9.44 -0.46 -6.69
CA GLN A 198 10.86 -0.80 -6.82
C GLN A 198 11.12 -2.31 -6.90
N LEU A 199 10.16 -3.16 -6.50
CA LEU A 199 10.24 -4.61 -6.67
C LEU A 199 10.29 -5.00 -8.15
N ASN A 200 9.70 -4.20 -9.04
CA ASN A 200 9.71 -4.44 -10.49
C ASN A 200 11.08 -4.23 -11.13
N ASP A 201 12.01 -3.58 -10.44
CA ASP A 201 13.37 -3.39 -10.93
C ASP A 201 14.24 -4.64 -10.73
N ILE A 202 13.78 -5.62 -9.95
CA ILE A 202 14.50 -6.85 -9.63
C ILE A 202 14.37 -7.85 -10.79
N LYS A 203 15.51 -8.22 -11.39
CA LYS A 203 15.55 -9.24 -12.46
C LYS A 203 15.21 -10.62 -11.92
N HIS A 204 14.42 -11.37 -12.69
CA HIS A 204 14.01 -12.75 -12.40
C HIS A 204 13.35 -12.93 -11.03
N PHE A 205 12.62 -11.89 -10.59
CA PHE A 205 11.90 -11.89 -9.32
C PHE A 205 10.40 -11.79 -9.59
N ASN A 206 9.64 -12.72 -9.04
CA ASN A 206 8.18 -12.69 -9.14
C ASN A 206 7.61 -11.88 -7.97
N ALA A 207 7.51 -10.56 -8.16
CA ALA A 207 7.00 -9.66 -7.13
C ALA A 207 5.56 -9.99 -6.73
N PHE A 208 4.72 -10.42 -7.68
CA PHE A 208 3.33 -10.79 -7.41
C PHE A 208 3.25 -11.99 -6.46
N SER A 209 3.95 -13.08 -6.78
CA SER A 209 4.00 -14.30 -5.95
C SER A 209 4.56 -14.01 -4.56
N MET A 210 5.58 -13.15 -4.47
CA MET A 210 6.12 -12.73 -3.19
C MET A 210 5.09 -11.96 -2.36
N LEU A 211 4.42 -10.98 -2.98
CA LEU A 211 3.46 -10.11 -2.30
C LEU A 211 2.16 -10.84 -1.92
N SER A 212 1.84 -11.96 -2.57
CA SER A 212 0.72 -12.82 -2.17
C SER A 212 1.01 -13.66 -0.93
N GLU A 213 2.27 -14.03 -0.69
CA GLU A 213 2.68 -14.88 0.45
C GLU A 213 3.27 -14.08 1.61
N ALA A 214 3.82 -12.91 1.31
CA ALA A 214 4.55 -12.08 2.25
C ALA A 214 4.18 -10.60 2.10
N ASN A 215 3.97 -9.94 3.23
CA ASN A 215 3.67 -8.53 3.27
C ASN A 215 4.96 -7.72 3.15
N PHE A 216 5.06 -6.90 2.10
CA PHE A 216 6.16 -5.95 1.95
C PHE A 216 6.09 -4.85 3.03
N ILE A 217 7.25 -4.58 3.64
CA ILE A 217 7.38 -3.66 4.76
C ILE A 217 8.10 -2.38 4.33
N MET A 218 9.28 -2.49 3.72
CA MET A 218 10.01 -1.33 3.21
C MET A 218 11.21 -1.74 2.35
N VAL A 219 11.80 -0.77 1.66
CA VAL A 219 13.10 -0.89 0.97
C VAL A 219 14.09 0.15 1.49
N GLY A 220 15.37 -0.22 1.53
CA GLY A 220 16.47 0.62 1.97
C GLY A 220 17.71 0.41 1.11
N GLU A 221 18.53 1.45 0.99
CA GLU A 221 19.77 1.43 0.22
C GLU A 221 20.99 1.39 1.16
N PHE A 222 21.93 0.51 0.84
CA PHE A 222 23.09 0.19 1.67
C PHE A 222 24.34 0.00 0.83
N GLN A 223 25.50 0.25 1.42
CA GLN A 223 26.74 -0.37 0.96
C GLN A 223 26.86 -1.73 1.63
N LEU A 224 26.74 -2.80 0.85
CA LEU A 224 26.78 -4.17 1.35
C LEU A 224 28.20 -4.73 1.20
N HIS A 225 28.74 -5.30 2.27
CA HIS A 225 29.90 -6.18 2.21
C HIS A 225 29.42 -7.64 2.24
N ASP A 226 29.68 -8.38 1.17
CA ASP A 226 29.24 -9.76 0.99
C ASP A 226 30.43 -10.71 1.19
N ALA A 227 30.45 -11.43 2.32
CA ALA A 227 31.57 -12.30 2.68
C ALA A 227 31.76 -13.47 1.68
N ARG A 228 30.66 -13.96 1.09
CA ARG A 228 30.69 -15.05 0.11
C ARG A 228 31.32 -14.60 -1.21
N LEU A 229 31.01 -13.38 -1.66
CA LEU A 229 31.58 -12.79 -2.87
C LEU A 229 32.90 -12.05 -2.62
N ARG A 230 33.30 -11.87 -1.36
CA ARG A 230 34.52 -11.17 -0.91
C ARG A 230 34.65 -9.76 -1.50
N ARG A 231 33.54 -9.03 -1.60
CA ARG A 231 33.53 -7.66 -2.13
C ARG A 231 32.37 -6.84 -1.60
N SER A 232 32.50 -5.53 -1.74
CA SER A 232 31.43 -4.59 -1.42
C SER A 232 30.73 -4.08 -2.68
N TYR A 233 29.43 -3.81 -2.57
CA TYR A 233 28.63 -3.22 -3.65
C TYR A 233 27.40 -2.50 -3.10
N HIS A 234 26.83 -1.63 -3.93
CA HIS A 234 25.60 -0.94 -3.58
C HIS A 234 24.40 -1.90 -3.70
N SER A 235 23.68 -2.05 -2.59
CA SER A 235 22.58 -2.99 -2.42
C SER A 235 21.29 -2.29 -2.05
N LYS A 236 20.18 -2.75 -2.62
CA LYS A 236 18.87 -2.57 -1.98
C LYS A 236 18.59 -3.76 -1.08
N LEU A 237 17.98 -3.48 0.07
CA LEU A 237 17.43 -4.49 0.98
C LEU A 237 15.93 -4.26 1.07
N PHE A 238 15.16 -5.28 0.74
CA PHE A 238 13.71 -5.28 0.78
C PHE A 238 13.28 -6.15 1.97
N ALA A 239 12.49 -5.57 2.87
CA ALA A 239 11.95 -6.27 4.01
C ALA A 239 10.53 -6.75 3.73
N PHE A 240 10.30 -8.03 4.02
CA PHE A 240 8.98 -8.64 4.10
C PHE A 240 8.79 -9.20 5.50
N ASN A 241 7.56 -9.50 5.89
CA ASN A 241 7.27 -10.10 7.19
C ASN A 241 7.85 -11.51 7.38
N THR A 242 8.21 -12.22 6.30
CA THR A 242 8.72 -13.60 6.35
C THR A 242 10.17 -13.74 5.89
N CYS A 243 10.74 -12.71 5.24
CA CYS A 243 12.14 -12.74 4.82
C CYS A 243 12.68 -11.34 4.46
N LEU A 244 13.99 -11.28 4.26
CA LEU A 244 14.70 -10.11 3.73
C LEU A 244 15.34 -10.47 2.39
N VAL A 245 15.14 -9.64 1.37
CA VAL A 245 15.67 -9.85 0.02
C VAL A 245 16.70 -8.78 -0.30
N TYR A 246 17.90 -9.17 -0.71
CA TYR A 246 18.94 -8.21 -1.07
C TYR A 246 19.38 -8.35 -2.52
N THR A 247 19.72 -7.21 -3.13
CA THR A 247 20.00 -7.09 -4.56
C THR A 247 21.29 -6.33 -4.79
N GLU A 248 21.92 -6.50 -5.94
CA GLU A 248 23.01 -5.65 -6.40
C GLU A 248 22.52 -4.72 -7.50
N ARG A 249 22.85 -3.44 -7.39
CA ARG A 249 22.56 -2.46 -8.44
C ARG A 249 23.43 -2.72 -9.68
N LYS A 250 22.79 -2.99 -10.82
CA LYS A 250 23.44 -3.12 -12.14
C LYS A 250 22.77 -2.14 -13.12
N GLY A 251 23.30 -0.92 -13.15
CA GLY A 251 22.72 0.19 -13.91
C GLY A 251 21.36 0.60 -13.34
N ARG A 252 20.31 0.56 -14.17
CA ARG A 252 18.92 0.83 -13.77
C ARG A 252 18.20 -0.40 -13.18
N LYS A 253 18.76 -1.60 -13.29
CA LYS A 253 18.13 -2.84 -12.82
C LYS A 253 18.78 -3.33 -11.52
N GLN A 254 18.03 -4.10 -10.75
CA GLN A 254 18.48 -4.77 -9.53
C GLN A 254 18.69 -6.26 -9.83
N LEU A 255 19.87 -6.79 -9.54
CA LEU A 255 20.15 -8.22 -9.65
C LEU A 255 19.90 -8.87 -8.30
N LEU A 256 18.96 -9.82 -8.22
CA LEU A 256 18.72 -10.59 -7.02
C LEU A 256 20.00 -11.32 -6.57
N ARG A 257 20.43 -11.10 -5.32
CA ARG A 257 21.61 -11.75 -4.73
C ARG A 257 21.22 -12.83 -3.74
N GLY A 258 20.16 -12.62 -2.97
CA GLY A 258 19.49 -13.70 -2.25
C GLY A 258 18.59 -13.25 -1.12
N TYR A 259 18.35 -14.18 -0.21
CA TYR A 259 17.31 -14.13 0.81
C TYR A 259 17.86 -14.47 2.18
N PHE A 260 17.30 -13.84 3.21
CA PHE A 260 17.36 -14.28 4.59
C PHE A 260 15.94 -14.61 5.03
N MET A 261 15.64 -15.90 5.21
CA MET A 261 14.34 -16.34 5.73
C MET A 261 14.26 -16.05 7.22
N LEU A 262 13.10 -15.61 7.69
CA LEU A 262 12.83 -15.34 9.10
C LEU A 262 12.10 -16.53 9.74
N PRO A 263 12.36 -16.85 11.02
CA PRO A 263 13.26 -16.13 11.95
C PRO A 263 14.73 -16.62 11.89
N ASP A 264 15.06 -17.55 10.98
CA ASP A 264 16.37 -18.22 10.88
C ASP A 264 17.52 -17.34 10.32
N VAL A 265 17.67 -16.13 10.85
CA VAL A 265 18.76 -15.21 10.55
C VAL A 265 19.31 -14.61 11.84
N CYS A 266 20.62 -14.62 11.98
CA CYS A 266 21.32 -13.91 13.02
C CYS A 266 21.48 -12.44 12.64
N PHE A 267 21.23 -11.56 13.60
CA PHE A 267 21.29 -10.11 13.43
C PHE A 267 22.20 -9.49 14.48
N VAL A 268 23.15 -8.66 14.03
CA VAL A 268 24.04 -7.90 14.91
C VAL A 268 24.00 -6.42 14.52
N ALA A 269 23.42 -5.60 15.39
CA ALA A 269 23.43 -4.15 15.24
C ALA A 269 24.82 -3.57 15.57
N LYS A 270 25.29 -2.63 14.74
CA LYS A 270 26.53 -1.86 14.97
C LYS A 270 26.24 -0.36 14.80
N THR A 271 27.21 0.49 15.14
CA THR A 271 27.04 1.96 15.11
C THR A 271 26.81 2.53 13.70
N LYS A 272 27.41 1.93 12.67
CA LYS A 272 27.33 2.39 11.26
C LYS A 272 26.83 1.33 10.28
N SER A 273 26.46 0.16 10.80
CA SER A 273 26.07 -0.99 10.00
C SER A 273 25.19 -1.95 10.81
N PHE A 274 24.70 -3.00 10.17
CA PHE A 274 24.25 -4.20 10.83
C PHE A 274 24.67 -5.43 10.02
N LEU A 275 24.88 -6.54 10.70
CA LEU A 275 25.18 -7.83 10.08
C LEU A 275 23.91 -8.68 10.01
N LEU A 276 23.69 -9.31 8.87
CA LEU A 276 22.76 -10.42 8.71
C LEU A 276 23.55 -11.66 8.32
N CYS A 277 23.33 -12.77 9.03
CA CYS A 277 23.95 -14.03 8.66
C CYS A 277 23.04 -15.24 8.89
N ASN A 278 23.24 -16.28 8.09
CA ASN A 278 22.65 -17.60 8.26
C ASN A 278 23.69 -18.66 7.87
N LYS A 279 23.30 -19.94 7.84
CA LYS A 279 24.23 -21.04 7.48
C LYS A 279 24.92 -20.87 6.12
N GLN A 280 24.37 -20.06 5.21
CA GLN A 280 24.85 -19.93 3.84
C GLN A 280 25.49 -18.57 3.51
N ARG A 281 25.24 -17.54 4.32
CA ARG A 281 25.50 -16.14 3.95
C ARG A 281 25.87 -15.32 5.17
N GLU A 282 26.79 -14.40 4.98
CA GLU A 282 27.15 -13.36 5.94
C GLU A 282 27.28 -12.04 5.16
N CYS A 283 26.48 -11.05 5.54
CA CYS A 283 26.32 -9.81 4.82
C CYS A 283 26.26 -8.63 5.80
N GLU A 284 27.19 -7.68 5.67
CA GLU A 284 27.20 -6.46 6.46
C GLU A 284 26.64 -5.29 5.65
N PHE A 285 25.54 -4.72 6.12
CA PHE A 285 24.85 -3.58 5.51
C PHE A 285 25.29 -2.29 6.19
N VAL A 286 26.11 -1.49 5.49
CA VAL A 286 26.64 -0.21 5.96
C VAL A 286 25.75 0.94 5.49
N CYS A 287 25.43 1.85 6.40
CA CYS A 287 24.61 3.03 6.12
C CYS A 287 25.13 4.27 6.86
N HIS A 288 25.32 5.37 6.15
CA HIS A 288 25.75 6.64 6.74
C HIS A 288 24.60 7.48 7.30
N GLN A 289 23.35 7.14 6.97
CA GLN A 289 22.16 7.81 7.48
C GLN A 289 21.72 7.17 8.81
N ALA A 290 22.09 7.79 9.92
CA ALA A 290 21.82 7.24 11.27
C ALA A 290 20.33 6.95 11.53
N ALA A 291 19.43 7.82 11.05
CA ALA A 291 17.99 7.63 11.20
C ALA A 291 17.48 6.41 10.42
N LEU A 292 17.95 6.22 9.18
CA LEU A 292 17.61 5.06 8.37
C LEU A 292 18.16 3.78 8.99
N LEU A 293 19.43 3.80 9.42
CA LEU A 293 20.08 2.67 10.07
C LEU A 293 19.30 2.23 11.32
N LYS A 294 18.96 3.18 12.21
CA LYS A 294 18.19 2.91 13.43
C LYS A 294 16.81 2.34 13.11
N LYS A 295 16.12 2.91 12.11
CA LYS A 295 14.82 2.39 11.65
C LYS A 295 14.92 0.94 11.18
N TRP A 296 15.93 0.62 10.39
CA TRP A 296 16.17 -0.75 9.92
C TRP A 296 16.54 -1.72 11.03
N GLN A 297 17.41 -1.32 11.96
CA GLN A 297 17.77 -2.15 13.10
C GLN A 297 16.54 -2.49 13.95
N MET A 298 15.68 -1.51 14.23
CA MET A 298 14.42 -1.76 14.95
C MET A 298 13.48 -2.69 14.19
N ILE A 299 13.32 -2.51 12.88
CA ILE A 299 12.41 -3.34 12.07
C ILE A 299 12.92 -4.78 11.99
N VAL A 300 14.22 -4.98 11.71
CA VAL A 300 14.79 -6.33 11.68
C VAL A 300 14.64 -7.01 13.04
N GLN A 301 14.91 -6.30 14.14
CA GLN A 301 14.70 -6.85 15.50
C GLN A 301 13.25 -7.25 15.78
N GLN A 302 12.27 -6.54 15.23
CA GLN A 302 10.84 -6.88 15.39
C GLN A 302 10.40 -8.07 14.52
N LEU A 303 11.19 -8.40 13.50
CA LEU A 303 10.90 -9.47 12.54
C LEU A 303 11.52 -10.82 12.94
N LEU A 304 12.43 -10.82 13.91
CA LEU A 304 13.06 -12.02 14.50
C LEU A 304 12.27 -12.47 15.72
#